data_AF-A0A5B2YUB8-F1
#
_entry.id   AF-A0A5B2YUB8-F1
#
_cell.length_a   1.000
_cell.length_b   1.000
_cell.length_c   1.000
_cell.angle_alpha   90.00
_cell.angle_beta   90.00
_cell.angle_gamma   90.00
#
_symmetry.space_group_name_H-M   'P 1'
#
loop_
_entity.id
_entity.type
_entity.pdbx_description
1 polymer ?
#
loop_
_entity_poly.entity_id
_entity_poly.type
_entity_poly.pdbx_seq_one_letter_code
_entity_poly.pdbx_strand_id
1 'polypeptide(L)'
;MLAVYVAISDNLKTIRKKFKRKGKKKIIVIRSDSKSAIEQLNRKSKVKYDIIKRIYNSIIRIMEKISCVLVFYYLRRNNNKAGKLLEILRKENKLREPTTLLNHVIIE
;
A
#
# COMPACT_ATOMS: atom_id res chain seq x y z
N MET A 1 3.37 -1.82 6.78
CA MET A 1 3.66 -3.00 5.93
C MET A 1 2.39 -3.76 5.57
N LEU A 2 1.65 -4.30 6.54
CA LEU A 2 0.43 -5.08 6.27
C LEU A 2 -0.61 -4.31 5.44
N ALA A 3 -0.89 -3.05 5.79
CA ALA A 3 -1.81 -2.21 5.01
C ALA A 3 -1.40 -2.07 3.53
N VAL A 4 -0.10 -1.97 3.25
CA VAL A 4 0.42 -1.93 1.88
C VAL A 4 0.19 -3.26 1.18
N TYR A 5 0.47 -4.38 1.86
CA TYR A 5 0.22 -5.71 1.30
C TYR A 5 -1.25 -5.90 0.93
N VAL A 6 -2.17 -5.62 1.85
CA VAL A 6 -3.59 -5.83 1.60
C VAL A 6 -4.09 -4.93 0.46
N ALA A 7 -3.69 -3.66 0.44
CA ALA A 7 -4.03 -2.78 -0.67
C ALA A 7 -3.56 -3.28 -2.04
N ILE A 8 -2.33 -3.81 -2.13
CA ILE A 8 -1.83 -4.41 -3.38
C ILE A 8 -2.65 -5.67 -3.71
N SER A 9 -2.92 -6.51 -2.71
CA SER A 9 -3.62 -7.78 -2.87
C SER A 9 -5.06 -7.58 -3.36
N ASP A 10 -5.79 -6.65 -2.75
CA ASP A 10 -7.19 -6.35 -3.10
C ASP A 10 -7.31 -5.79 -4.52
N ASN A 11 -6.33 -4.97 -4.91
CA ASN A 11 -6.30 -4.38 -6.25
C ASN A 11 -5.58 -5.25 -7.29
N LEU A 12 -5.07 -6.43 -6.92
CA LEU A 12 -4.22 -7.26 -7.78
C LEU A 12 -4.93 -7.70 -9.07
N LYS A 13 -6.22 -8.04 -9.00
CA LYS A 13 -7.02 -8.41 -10.18
C LYS A 13 -7.17 -7.23 -11.13
N THR A 14 -7.42 -6.04 -10.59
CA THR A 14 -7.55 -4.79 -11.34
C THR A 14 -6.23 -4.38 -11.96
N ILE A 15 -5.14 -4.47 -11.21
CA ILE A 15 -3.76 -4.30 -11.65
C ILE A 15 -3.53 -5.23 -12.85
N ARG A 16 -3.61 -6.55 -12.66
CA ARG A 16 -3.38 -7.52 -13.75
C ARG A 16 -4.25 -7.30 -14.99
N LYS A 17 -5.54 -6.99 -14.83
CA LYS A 17 -6.46 -6.74 -15.96
C LYS A 17 -6.13 -5.44 -16.70
N LYS A 18 -5.86 -4.33 -16.00
CA LYS A 18 -5.55 -3.02 -16.60
C LYS A 18 -4.19 -2.98 -17.31
N PHE A 19 -3.26 -3.89 -16.99
CA PHE A 19 -1.92 -3.96 -17.59
C PHE A 19 -1.77 -4.97 -18.74
N LYS A 20 -2.77 -5.83 -19.02
CA LYS A 20 -2.78 -6.67 -20.24
C LYS A 20 -3.04 -5.87 -21.53
N ARG A 21 -3.61 -4.65 -21.43
CA ARG A 21 -3.89 -3.79 -22.59
C ARG A 21 -2.65 -2.97 -22.98
N LYS A 22 -1.88 -3.55 -23.92
CA LYS A 22 -0.84 -3.01 -24.82
C LYS A 22 -0.10 -1.71 -24.43
N GLY A 23 1.22 -1.82 -24.25
CA GLY A 23 2.21 -0.90 -24.83
C GLY A 23 2.97 0.04 -23.89
N LYS A 24 2.38 0.52 -22.78
CA LYS A 24 3.05 1.47 -21.87
C LYS A 24 3.35 0.83 -20.53
N LYS A 25 4.62 0.84 -20.10
CA LYS A 25 5.02 0.54 -18.72
C LYS A 25 4.30 1.54 -17.82
N LYS A 26 3.28 1.10 -17.11
CA LYS A 26 2.54 1.94 -16.18
C LYS A 26 3.23 1.91 -14.82
N ILE A 27 3.40 3.10 -14.26
CA ILE A 27 3.94 3.32 -12.92
C ILE A 27 2.74 3.40 -11.98
N ILE A 28 2.77 2.61 -10.92
CA ILE A 28 1.79 2.67 -9.83
C ILE A 28 2.47 3.29 -8.63
N VAL A 29 1.88 4.38 -8.13
CA VAL A 29 2.39 5.03 -6.92
C VAL A 29 1.63 4.51 -5.70
N ILE A 30 2.35 3.94 -4.75
CA ILE A 30 1.83 3.48 -3.46
C ILE A 30 2.27 4.47 -2.39
N ARG A 31 1.29 5.12 -1.76
CA ARG A 31 1.54 6.09 -0.70
C ARG A 31 1.20 5.49 0.67
N SER A 32 2.07 5.69 1.66
CA SER A 32 1.83 5.31 3.05
C SER A 32 2.34 6.39 4.01
N ASP A 33 1.66 6.55 5.13
CA ASP A 33 2.04 7.38 6.27
C ASP A 33 3.03 6.70 7.22
N SER A 34 3.44 5.46 6.92
CA SER A 34 4.49 4.75 7.66
C SER A 34 5.84 4.92 6.97
N LYS A 35 6.64 5.89 7.45
CA LYS A 35 7.99 6.18 6.90
C LYS A 35 8.89 4.94 6.90
N SER A 36 8.93 4.20 8.01
CA SER A 36 9.75 3.00 8.15
C SER A 36 9.35 1.89 7.16
N ALA A 37 8.04 1.71 6.91
CA ALA A 37 7.58 0.73 5.92
C ALA A 37 7.98 1.13 4.50
N ILE A 38 7.85 2.42 4.14
CA ILE A 38 8.27 2.91 2.83
C ILE A 38 9.79 2.78 2.63
N GLU A 39 10.58 3.08 3.66
CA GLU A 39 12.04 2.92 3.59
C GLU A 39 12.44 1.45 3.42
N GLN A 40 11.78 0.53 4.14
CA GLN A 40 12.00 -0.90 3.98
C GLN A 40 11.61 -1.40 2.58
N LEU A 41 10.46 -0.97 2.05
CA LEU A 41 9.99 -1.32 0.70
C LEU A 41 10.89 -0.76 -0.40
N ASN A 42 11.47 0.42 -0.19
CA ASN A 42 12.49 1.01 -1.06
C ASN A 42 13.91 0.46 -0.82
N ARG A 43 14.06 -0.62 -0.04
CA ARG A 43 15.36 -1.24 0.31
C ARG A 43 16.37 -0.30 0.98
N LYS A 44 15.91 0.83 1.53
CA LYS A 44 16.73 1.80 2.27
C LYS A 44 16.95 1.39 3.73
N SER A 45 16.16 0.45 4.23
CA SER A 45 16.24 -0.03 5.61
C SER A 45 15.97 -1.54 5.68
N LYS A 46 16.59 -2.23 6.64
CA LYS A 46 16.40 -3.67 6.87
C LYS A 46 15.09 -3.94 7.61
N VAL A 47 14.44 -5.05 7.27
CA VAL A 47 13.29 -5.58 8.03
C VAL A 47 13.81 -6.48 9.14
N LYS A 48 13.63 -6.05 10.40
CA LYS A 48 14.15 -6.75 11.58
C LYS A 48 13.24 -7.89 12.08
N TYR A 49 11.93 -7.70 12.01
CA TYR A 49 10.96 -8.63 12.60
C TYR A 49 10.51 -9.71 11.61
N ASP A 50 10.51 -10.98 12.03
CA ASP A 50 10.22 -12.12 11.15
C ASP A 50 8.81 -12.10 10.57
N ILE A 51 7.80 -11.73 11.38
CA ILE A 51 6.42 -11.60 10.90
C ILE A 51 6.33 -10.54 9.80
N ILE A 52 6.95 -9.38 10.01
CA ILE A 52 6.99 -8.30 9.03
C ILE A 52 7.78 -8.73 7.79
N LYS A 53 8.85 -9.51 7.96
CA LYS A 53 9.68 -10.05 6.87
C LYS A 53 8.88 -10.99 5.97
N ARG A 54 8.00 -11.83 6.54
CA ARG A 54 7.07 -12.67 5.75
C ARG A 54 6.14 -11.83 4.89
N ILE A 55 5.59 -10.73 5.44
CA ILE A 55 4.73 -9.81 4.69
C ILE A 55 5.52 -9.10 3.59
N TYR A 56 6.72 -8.60 3.92
CA TYR A 56 7.62 -7.97 2.96
C TYR A 56 7.94 -8.90 1.79
N ASN A 57 8.32 -10.15 2.06
CA ASN A 57 8.60 -11.15 1.03
C ASN A 57 7.37 -11.43 0.16
N SER A 58 6.17 -11.44 0.76
CA SER A 58 4.92 -11.61 0.02
C SER A 58 4.64 -10.43 -0.92
N ILE A 59 4.94 -9.20 -0.49
CA ILE A 59 4.88 -8.01 -1.34
C ILE A 59 5.87 -8.17 -2.50
N ILE A 60 7.15 -8.48 -2.24
CA ILE A 60 8.18 -8.64 -3.28
C ILE A 60 7.77 -9.69 -4.32
N ARG A 61 7.27 -10.87 -3.89
CA ARG A 61 6.77 -11.91 -4.79
C ARG A 61 5.61 -11.44 -5.68
N ILE A 62 4.78 -10.52 -5.18
CA ILE A 62 3.73 -9.90 -5.99
C ILE A 62 4.35 -8.94 -7.00
N MET A 63 5.33 -8.12 -6.59
CA MET A 63 6.03 -7.18 -7.47
C MET A 63 6.70 -7.89 -8.65
N GLU A 64 7.29 -9.06 -8.43
CA GLU A 64 7.92 -9.88 -9.48
C GLU A 64 6.92 -10.42 -10.51
N LYS A 65 5.66 -10.60 -10.12
CA LYS A 65 4.60 -11.20 -10.96
C LYS A 65 3.78 -10.18 -11.74
N ILE A 66 4.01 -8.89 -11.57
CA ILE A 66 3.26 -7.82 -12.23
C ILE A 66 4.17 -7.07 -13.20
N SER A 67 3.62 -6.69 -14.36
CA SER A 67 4.36 -6.00 -15.42
C SER A 67 4.46 -4.48 -15.24
N CYS A 68 4.07 -3.96 -14.08
CA CYS A 68 4.04 -2.54 -13.75
C CYS A 68 5.14 -2.19 -12.74
N VAL A 69 5.63 -0.94 -12.80
CA VAL A 69 6.61 -0.44 -11.84
C VAL A 69 5.87 0.10 -10.62
N LEU A 70 6.13 -0.46 -9.44
CA LEU A 70 5.60 0.07 -8.18
C LEU A 70 6.60 1.04 -7.57
N VAL A 71 6.12 2.23 -7.20
CA VAL A 71 6.94 3.24 -6.53
C VAL A 71 6.31 3.55 -5.17
N PHE A 72 7.11 3.45 -4.11
CA PHE A 72 6.64 3.64 -2.74
C PHE A 72 7.03 5.04 -2.24
N TYR A 73 6.04 5.85 -1.89
CA TYR A 73 6.24 7.20 -1.35
C TYR A 73 5.69 7.35 0.06
N TYR A 74 6.46 8.05 0.89
CA TYR A 74 6.02 8.46 2.21
C TYR A 74 5.20 9.74 2.10
N LEU A 75 3.98 9.71 2.63
CA LEU A 75 3.11 10.88 2.71
C LEU A 75 3.09 11.38 4.16
N ARG A 76 3.59 12.60 4.40
CA ARG A 76 3.48 13.25 5.72
C ARG A 76 1.99 13.39 6.08
N ARG A 77 1.62 13.07 7.34
CA ARG A 77 0.22 13.01 7.83
C ARG A 77 -0.64 14.22 7.46
N ASN A 78 -0.09 15.43 7.40
CA ASN A 78 -0.84 16.64 7.05
C ASN A 78 -1.46 16.60 5.64
N ASN A 79 -0.86 15.85 4.72
CA ASN A 79 -1.37 15.67 3.36
C ASN A 79 -2.13 14.34 3.18
N ASN A 80 -2.20 13.51 4.23
CA ASN A 80 -2.95 12.26 4.20
C ASN A 80 -4.43 12.52 4.50
N LYS A 81 -5.17 12.95 3.46
CA LYS A 81 -6.63 13.16 3.55
C LYS A 81 -7.36 11.92 4.09
N ALA A 82 -6.89 10.73 3.72
CA ALA A 82 -7.40 9.45 4.22
C ALA A 82 -7.16 9.25 5.73
N GLY A 83 -5.95 9.55 6.21
CA GLY A 83 -5.64 9.51 7.65
C GLY A 83 -6.46 10.50 8.47
N LYS A 84 -6.67 11.72 7.95
CA LYS A 84 -7.53 12.74 8.58
C LYS A 84 -9.00 12.29 8.61
N LEU A 85 -9.51 11.74 7.51
CA LEU A 85 -10.88 11.24 7.44
C LEU A 85 -11.10 10.08 8.43
N LEU A 86 -10.13 9.18 8.55
CA LEU A 86 -10.15 8.10 9.54
C LEU A 86 -10.21 8.62 10.98
N GLU A 87 -9.45 9.67 11.30
CA GLU A 87 -9.43 10.27 12.63
C GLU A 87 -10.78 10.94 12.96
N ILE A 88 -11.39 11.61 11.98
CA ILE A 88 -12.73 12.19 12.10
C ILE A 88 -13.77 11.10 12.35
N LEU A 89 -13.78 10.04 11.54
CA LEU A 89 -14.72 8.93 11.69
C LEU A 89 -14.56 8.17 13.02
N ARG A 90 -13.34 8.08 13.56
CA ARG A 90 -13.07 7.52 14.90
C ARG A 90 -13.61 8.42 16.01
N LYS A 91 -13.42 9.74 15.91
CA LYS A 91 -13.96 10.71 16.88
C LYS A 91 -15.49 10.73 16.87
N GLU A 92 -16.11 10.46 15.73
CA GLU A 92 -17.57 10.37 15.58
C GLU A 92 -18.19 9.03 16.02
N ASN A 93 -17.40 8.06 16.54
CA ASN A 93 -17.88 6.73 16.97
C ASN A 93 -18.71 5.95 15.92
N LYS A 94 -18.59 6.30 14.62
CA LYS A 94 -19.32 5.63 13.53
C LYS A 94 -18.68 4.32 13.06
N LEU A 95 -17.55 3.92 13.64
CA LEU A 95 -16.81 2.72 13.26
C LEU A 95 -16.90 1.67 14.36
N ARG A 96 -17.98 0.88 14.32
CA ARG A 96 -17.94 -0.50 14.82
C ARG A 96 -17.37 -1.35 13.68
N GLU A 97 -16.22 -1.96 13.96
CA GLU A 97 -15.44 -2.90 13.16
C GLU A 97 -14.38 -2.35 12.17
N PRO A 98 -13.21 -3.04 12.05
CA PRO A 98 -12.02 -2.52 11.37
C PRO A 98 -11.93 -2.89 9.88
N THR A 99 -12.98 -3.49 9.31
CA THR A 99 -12.94 -4.18 8.02
C THR A 99 -13.15 -3.29 6.79
N THR A 100 -13.74 -2.10 6.95
CA THR A 100 -14.15 -1.25 5.81
C THR A 100 -13.14 -0.18 5.36
N LEU A 101 -12.06 0.07 6.11
CA LEU A 101 -11.11 1.18 5.85
C LEU A 101 -9.75 0.77 5.29
N LEU A 102 -9.63 -0.46 4.80
CA LEU A 102 -8.47 -0.95 4.06
C LEU A 102 -8.23 -0.25 2.70
N ASN A 103 -9.11 0.69 2.34
CA ASN A 103 -9.08 1.53 1.15
C ASN A 103 -8.12 2.74 1.20
N HIS A 104 -7.17 2.80 2.13
CA HIS A 104 -6.29 3.98 2.30
C HIS A 104 -4.85 3.76 1.84
N VAL A 105 -4.71 3.04 0.73
CA VAL A 105 -3.57 3.16 -0.17
C VAL A 105 -4.13 3.69 -1.49
N ILE A 106 -3.83 4.95 -1.80
CA ILE A 106 -4.15 5.51 -3.11
C ILE A 106 -3.19 4.86 -4.10
N ILE A 107 -3.73 4.00 -4.96
CA ILE A 107 -3.08 3.43 -6.13
C ILE A 107 -3.44 4.36 -7.30
N GLU A 108 -2.58 5.32 -7.58
CA GLU A 108 -2.63 6.15 -8.80
C GLU A 108 -1.78 5.52 -9.91
#